data_AF-A0A965L5X9-F1
#
_entry.id   AF-A0A965L5X9-F1
#
_cell.length_a   1.000
_cell.length_b   1.000
_cell.length_c   1.000
_cell.angle_alpha   90.00
_cell.angle_beta   90.00
_cell.angle_gamma   90.00
#
_symmetry.space_group_name_H-M   'P 1'
#
loop_
_entity.id
_entity.type
_entity.pdbx_description
1 polymer ?
#
loop_
_entity_poly.entity_id
_entity_poly.type
_entity_poly.pdbx_seq_one_letter_code
_entity_poly.pdbx_strand_id
1 'polypeptide(L)'
;MLSLIAAAALLFQTQTAPAPHDAGQDGPIATAADAAVVETPAQLRMREALAYSNPMPRGAPDRDYPLVAWCDALVSGHVKLGETLTDRNPEDLEIIRLGKLEAADFRGALAAARPRQSAATRAAADAAAAEATGRWTAVLAQTDEAARSQAFGLFFGLPGRCEHAARRIRENITTPPATLEEVGLKSEGVEQAQ
;
A
#
# COMPACT_ATOMS: atom_id res chain seq x y z
N MET A 1 -62.07 16.14 67.52
CA MET A 1 -60.66 16.52 67.75
C MET A 1 -59.81 15.93 66.63
N LEU A 2 -59.04 16.80 65.97
CA LEU A 2 -57.84 16.60 65.13
C LEU A 2 -57.58 15.20 64.52
N SER A 3 -57.63 15.07 63.18
CA SER A 3 -56.48 15.17 62.25
C SER A 3 -55.44 14.05 62.35
N LEU A 4 -55.28 13.27 61.29
CA LEU A 4 -54.00 13.12 60.58
C LEU A 4 -54.18 12.40 59.23
N ILE A 5 -53.87 13.15 58.18
CA ILE A 5 -53.73 12.75 56.77
C ILE A 5 -52.38 12.03 56.62
N ALA A 6 -52.35 10.88 55.96
CA ALA A 6 -51.11 10.29 55.45
C ALA A 6 -51.28 9.98 53.97
N ALA A 7 -50.66 10.82 53.14
CA ALA A 7 -50.57 10.66 51.69
C ALA A 7 -49.61 9.50 51.37
N ALA A 8 -50.09 8.52 50.60
CA ALA A 8 -49.25 7.46 50.06
C ALA A 8 -48.38 8.02 48.93
N ALA A 9 -47.06 8.03 49.15
CA ALA A 9 -46.09 8.36 48.12
C ALA A 9 -46.01 7.21 47.09
N LEU A 10 -46.48 7.47 45.86
CA LEU A 10 -46.14 6.62 44.71
C LEU A 10 -44.69 6.89 44.30
N LEU A 11 -43.83 5.89 44.50
CA LEU A 11 -42.50 5.82 43.89
C LEU A 11 -42.67 5.59 42.38
N PHE A 12 -42.48 6.64 41.59
CA PHE A 12 -42.32 6.55 40.14
C PHE A 12 -41.01 5.82 39.82
N GLN A 13 -41.11 4.58 39.33
CA GLN A 13 -39.99 3.94 38.65
C GLN A 13 -39.78 4.66 37.31
N THR A 14 -38.70 5.43 37.20
CA THR A 14 -38.23 5.98 35.93
C THR A 14 -37.71 4.83 35.07
N GLN A 15 -38.57 4.30 34.21
CA GLN A 15 -38.14 3.46 33.10
C GLN A 15 -37.28 4.33 32.18
N THR A 16 -35.97 4.11 32.18
CA THR A 16 -35.07 4.68 31.19
C THR A 16 -35.46 4.12 29.83
N ALA A 17 -36.13 4.95 29.03
CA ALA A 17 -36.37 4.66 27.63
C ALA A 17 -35.04 4.34 26.93
N PRO A 18 -34.99 3.36 26.01
CA PRO A 18 -33.83 3.20 25.15
C PRO A 18 -33.58 4.52 24.41
N ALA A 19 -32.32 4.95 24.39
CA ALA A 19 -31.90 6.12 23.65
C ALA A 19 -32.42 6.02 22.20
N PRO A 20 -32.97 7.09 21.63
CA PRO A 20 -33.37 7.08 20.23
C PRO A 20 -32.14 6.73 19.39
N HIS A 21 -32.25 5.70 18.56
CA HIS A 21 -31.36 5.55 17.43
C HIS A 21 -31.47 6.82 16.61
N ASP A 22 -30.34 7.49 16.41
CA ASP A 22 -30.24 8.72 15.62
C ASP A 22 -30.63 8.37 14.17
N ALA A 23 -31.90 8.57 13.84
CA ALA A 23 -32.48 8.34 12.52
C ALA A 23 -32.08 9.46 11.55
N GLY A 24 -30.76 9.69 11.44
CA GLY A 24 -30.15 10.79 10.70
C GLY A 24 -28.96 10.40 9.83
N GLN A 25 -28.77 9.11 9.52
CA GLN A 25 -27.66 8.64 8.66
C GLN A 25 -28.10 7.98 7.34
N ASP A 26 -29.24 8.40 6.78
CA ASP A 26 -29.61 8.10 5.38
C ASP A 26 -29.10 9.21 4.44
N GLY A 27 -27.83 9.56 4.58
CA GLY A 27 -27.10 10.44 3.67
C GLY A 27 -25.85 9.74 3.15
N PRO A 28 -25.32 10.11 1.97
CA PRO A 28 -24.06 9.54 1.49
C PRO A 28 -22.98 9.73 2.56
N ILE A 29 -22.20 8.69 2.84
CA ILE A 29 -20.99 8.82 3.67
C ILE A 29 -20.11 9.87 2.99
N ALA A 30 -20.09 11.07 3.54
CA ALA A 30 -19.21 12.13 3.09
C ALA A 30 -17.79 11.74 3.49
N THR A 31 -17.07 11.08 2.58
CA THR A 31 -15.62 10.86 2.71
C THR A 31 -14.82 12.17 2.55
N ALA A 32 -15.50 13.26 2.17
CA ALA A 32 -14.96 14.61 2.15
C ALA A 32 -15.00 15.25 3.54
N ALA A 33 -14.39 14.61 4.53
CA ALA A 33 -13.93 15.34 5.71
C ALA A 33 -12.59 15.98 5.34
N ASP A 34 -12.63 17.30 5.15
CA ASP A 34 -11.51 18.22 4.91
C ASP A 34 -10.54 17.87 3.76
N ALA A 35 -10.47 18.76 2.78
CA ALA A 35 -9.42 18.82 1.75
C ALA A 35 -7.99 19.04 2.33
N ALA A 36 -7.79 18.83 3.63
CA ALA A 36 -6.54 18.94 4.37
C ALA A 36 -6.41 17.86 5.48
N VAL A 37 -7.00 16.67 5.34
CA VAL A 37 -6.53 15.51 6.13
C VAL A 37 -5.15 15.12 5.60
N VAL A 38 -4.13 15.84 6.05
CA VAL A 38 -2.73 15.45 5.88
C VAL A 38 -2.54 14.18 6.69
N GLU A 39 -2.05 13.12 6.03
CA GLU A 39 -1.71 11.86 6.70
C GLU A 39 -0.81 12.16 7.90
N THR A 40 -1.25 11.76 9.10
CA THR A 40 -0.48 11.98 10.32
C THR A 40 0.76 11.08 10.33
N PRO A 41 1.83 11.47 11.05
CA PRO A 41 3.00 10.61 11.21
C PRO A 41 2.67 9.22 11.77
N ALA A 42 1.64 9.12 12.63
CA ALA A 42 1.18 7.84 13.17
C ALA A 42 0.54 6.95 12.09
N GLN A 43 -0.29 7.51 11.21
CA GLN A 43 -0.87 6.80 10.07
C GLN A 43 0.20 6.33 9.08
N LEU A 44 1.17 7.20 8.77
CA LEU A 44 2.34 6.86 7.95
C LEU A 44 3.14 5.69 8.54
N ARG A 45 3.38 5.73 9.86
CA ARG A 45 4.11 4.68 10.60
C ARG A 45 3.35 3.35 10.57
N MET A 46 2.03 3.39 10.77
CA MET A 46 1.17 2.20 10.70
C MET A 46 1.17 1.57 9.29
N ARG A 47 1.05 2.38 8.24
CA ARG A 47 1.04 1.89 6.85
C ARG A 47 2.40 1.33 6.44
N GLU A 48 3.48 1.94 6.89
CA GLU A 48 4.84 1.39 6.71
C GLU A 48 4.99 0.04 7.44
N ALA A 49 4.50 -0.08 8.69
CA ALA A 49 4.54 -1.36 9.41
C ALA A 49 3.80 -2.48 8.65
N LEU A 50 2.61 -2.20 8.11
CA LEU A 50 1.84 -3.13 7.29
C LEU A 50 2.57 -3.51 5.98
N ALA A 51 3.18 -2.54 5.30
CA ALA A 51 3.93 -2.81 4.08
C ALA A 51 5.17 -3.68 4.35
N TYR A 52 5.80 -3.51 5.52
CA TYR A 52 6.98 -4.26 5.89
C TYR A 52 6.69 -5.61 6.57
N SER A 53 5.47 -5.84 7.06
CA SER A 53 5.07 -7.13 7.63
C SER A 53 4.83 -8.22 6.59
N ASN A 54 4.57 -7.84 5.33
CA ASN A 54 4.33 -8.80 4.27
C ASN A 54 5.66 -9.42 3.78
N PRO A 55 5.73 -10.75 3.63
CA PRO A 55 6.90 -11.39 3.06
C PRO A 55 7.08 -10.94 1.61
N MET A 56 8.33 -10.69 1.23
CA MET A 56 8.64 -10.34 -0.14
C MET A 56 8.68 -11.58 -1.04
N PRO A 57 8.27 -11.47 -2.31
CA PRO A 57 8.40 -12.56 -3.26
C PRO A 57 9.86 -13.00 -3.39
N ARG A 58 10.06 -14.29 -3.66
CA ARG A 58 11.40 -14.87 -3.82
C ARG A 58 12.25 -14.06 -4.80
N GLY A 59 13.45 -13.70 -4.38
CA GLY A 59 14.45 -12.95 -5.15
C GLY A 59 14.33 -11.43 -5.04
N ALA A 60 13.32 -10.90 -4.35
CA ALA A 60 13.31 -9.49 -3.98
C ALA A 60 14.38 -9.20 -2.89
N PRO A 61 15.13 -8.09 -3.00
CA PRO A 61 16.08 -7.68 -1.98
C PRO A 61 15.42 -7.18 -0.68
N ASP A 62 16.05 -7.41 0.46
CA ASP A 62 15.56 -6.91 1.76
C ASP A 62 15.94 -5.45 2.04
N ARG A 63 17.01 -4.94 1.40
CA ARG A 63 17.49 -3.57 1.61
C ARG A 63 16.81 -2.60 0.64
N ASP A 64 16.37 -1.46 1.15
CA ASP A 64 15.55 -0.48 0.42
C ASP A 64 16.15 -0.05 -0.93
N TYR A 65 17.44 0.29 -1.00
CA TYR A 65 18.02 0.81 -2.25
C TYR A 65 18.07 -0.25 -3.38
N PRO A 66 18.60 -1.48 -3.16
CA PRO A 66 18.45 -2.56 -4.13
C PRO A 66 17.00 -2.96 -4.40
N LEU A 67 16.13 -2.92 -3.38
CA LEU A 67 14.71 -3.23 -3.53
C LEU A 67 14.03 -2.27 -4.50
N VAL A 68 14.23 -0.96 -4.36
CA VAL A 68 13.61 0.03 -5.26
C VAL A 68 14.09 -0.16 -6.71
N ALA A 69 15.35 -0.53 -6.93
CA ALA A 69 15.86 -0.86 -8.27
C ALA A 69 15.18 -2.11 -8.86
N TRP A 70 14.92 -3.11 -8.03
CA TRP A 70 14.15 -4.30 -8.41
C TRP A 70 12.69 -3.95 -8.74
N CYS A 71 12.06 -3.07 -7.95
CA CYS A 71 10.68 -2.60 -8.18
C CYS A 71 10.56 -1.79 -9.49
N ASP A 72 11.50 -0.86 -9.77
CA ASP A 72 11.56 -0.13 -11.04
C ASP A 72 11.65 -1.08 -12.25
N ALA A 73 12.50 -2.10 -12.15
CA ALA A 73 12.65 -3.10 -13.21
C ALA A 73 11.39 -3.95 -13.42
N LEU A 74 10.66 -4.30 -12.35
CA LEU A 74 9.38 -4.99 -12.47
C LEU A 74 8.32 -4.13 -13.16
N VAL A 75 8.08 -2.91 -12.67
CA VAL A 75 7.09 -2.00 -13.24
C VAL A 75 7.44 -1.64 -14.67
N SER A 76 8.70 -1.33 -14.95
CA SER A 76 9.16 -1.03 -16.31
C SER A 76 9.00 -2.22 -17.26
N GLY A 77 9.15 -3.46 -16.79
CA GLY A 77 8.90 -4.65 -17.58
C GLY A 77 7.42 -4.88 -17.88
N HIS A 78 6.53 -4.61 -16.90
CA HIS A 78 5.09 -4.64 -17.10
C HIS A 78 4.62 -3.60 -18.11
N VAL A 79 5.14 -2.37 -18.03
CA VAL A 79 4.91 -1.32 -19.02
C VAL A 79 5.33 -1.79 -20.42
N LYS A 80 6.53 -2.35 -20.55
CA LYS A 80 7.03 -2.89 -21.84
C LYS A 80 6.11 -3.97 -22.39
N LEU A 81 5.60 -4.87 -21.53
CA LEU A 81 4.67 -5.90 -21.93
C LEU A 81 3.37 -5.31 -22.49
N GLY A 82 2.77 -4.36 -21.78
CA GLY A 82 1.56 -3.65 -22.25
C GLY A 82 1.79 -2.92 -23.57
N GLU A 83 2.97 -2.33 -23.77
CA GLU A 83 3.34 -1.66 -25.02
C GLU A 83 3.44 -2.62 -26.22
N THR A 84 3.57 -3.94 -26.01
CA THR A 84 3.55 -4.95 -27.08
C THR A 84 2.16 -5.33 -27.58
N LEU A 85 1.09 -4.91 -26.89
CA LEU A 85 -0.28 -5.28 -27.23
C LEU A 85 -0.81 -4.40 -28.37
N THR A 86 -1.49 -5.00 -29.35
CA THR A 86 -2.04 -4.30 -30.51
C THR A 86 -3.44 -3.76 -30.22
N ASP A 87 -4.28 -4.54 -29.55
CA ASP A 87 -5.67 -4.18 -29.20
C ASP A 87 -5.80 -3.69 -27.75
N ARG A 88 -5.18 -2.54 -27.46
CA ARG A 88 -5.24 -1.92 -26.12
C ARG A 88 -6.53 -1.14 -25.95
N ASN A 89 -7.29 -1.45 -24.90
CA ASN A 89 -8.44 -0.64 -24.50
C ASN A 89 -7.98 0.62 -23.72
N PRO A 90 -8.87 1.58 -23.43
CA PRO A 90 -8.52 2.77 -22.66
C PRO A 90 -7.94 2.47 -21.26
N GLU A 91 -8.40 1.40 -20.60
CA GLU A 91 -7.91 0.98 -19.29
C GLU A 91 -6.45 0.50 -19.36
N ASP A 92 -6.07 -0.24 -20.40
CA ASP A 92 -4.69 -0.69 -20.64
C ASP A 92 -3.75 0.49 -20.82
N LEU A 93 -4.20 1.51 -21.55
CA LEU A 93 -3.43 2.74 -21.76
C LEU A 93 -3.22 3.49 -20.44
N GLU A 94 -4.24 3.52 -19.58
CA GLU A 94 -4.15 4.14 -18.27
C GLU A 94 -3.19 3.37 -17.34
N ILE A 95 -3.25 2.04 -17.34
CA ILE A 95 -2.31 1.19 -16.60
C ILE A 95 -0.87 1.44 -17.06
N ILE A 96 -0.62 1.49 -18.38
CA ILE A 96 0.70 1.81 -18.94
C ILE A 96 1.15 3.21 -18.49
N ARG A 97 0.25 4.20 -18.51
CA ARG A 97 0.55 5.58 -18.08
C ARG A 97 0.92 5.63 -16.59
N LEU A 98 0.15 4.95 -15.73
CA LEU A 98 0.41 4.88 -14.29
C LEU A 98 1.72 4.15 -13.99
N GLY A 99 1.99 3.01 -14.64
CA GLY A 99 3.25 2.29 -14.49
C GLY A 99 4.47 3.13 -14.90
N LYS A 100 4.35 3.96 -15.96
CA LYS A 100 5.42 4.89 -16.34
C LYS A 100 5.69 5.95 -15.27
N LEU A 101 4.64 6.47 -14.63
CA LEU A 101 4.77 7.44 -13.54
C LEU A 101 5.39 6.81 -12.30
N GLU A 102 4.97 5.61 -11.94
CA GLU A 102 5.53 4.85 -10.81
C GLU A 102 7.02 4.54 -11.02
N ALA A 103 7.38 4.02 -12.19
CA ALA A 103 8.77 3.76 -12.56
C ALA A 103 9.61 5.06 -12.54
N ALA A 104 9.02 6.20 -12.93
CA ALA A 104 9.69 7.49 -12.82
C ALA A 104 9.93 7.92 -11.36
N ASP A 105 8.98 7.67 -10.45
CA ASP A 105 9.17 7.96 -9.02
C ASP A 105 10.30 7.11 -8.41
N PHE A 106 10.33 5.81 -8.73
CA PHE A 106 11.42 4.92 -8.28
C PHE A 106 12.78 5.37 -8.80
N ARG A 107 12.90 5.71 -10.08
CA ARG A 107 14.15 6.27 -10.63
C ARG A 107 14.53 7.59 -9.97
N GLY A 108 13.56 8.45 -9.65
CA GLY A 108 13.76 9.67 -8.89
C GLY A 108 14.34 9.41 -7.49
N ALA A 109 13.76 8.46 -6.77
CA ALA A 109 14.22 8.04 -5.45
C ALA A 109 15.64 7.45 -5.48
N LEU A 110 15.93 6.57 -6.46
CA LEU A 110 17.27 6.02 -6.68
C LEU A 110 18.29 7.12 -6.97
N ALA A 111 17.97 8.05 -7.86
CA ALA A 111 18.86 9.17 -8.19
C ALA A 111 19.15 10.05 -6.96
N ALA A 112 18.13 10.40 -6.18
CA ALA A 112 18.27 11.21 -4.96
C ALA A 112 19.10 10.50 -3.87
N ALA A 113 19.02 9.17 -3.79
CA ALA A 113 19.75 8.38 -2.81
C ALA A 113 21.17 7.97 -3.28
N ARG A 114 21.44 7.98 -4.59
CA ARG A 114 22.69 7.51 -5.20
C ARG A 114 23.98 8.07 -4.57
N PRO A 115 24.09 9.37 -4.24
CA PRO A 115 25.32 9.92 -3.65
C PRO A 115 25.66 9.35 -2.28
N ARG A 116 24.65 8.86 -1.55
CA ARG A 116 24.79 8.27 -0.21
C ARG A 116 25.10 6.77 -0.23
N GLN A 117 25.07 6.14 -1.41
CA GLN A 117 25.29 4.70 -1.53
C GLN A 117 26.76 4.34 -1.69
N SER A 118 27.15 3.22 -1.10
CA SER A 118 28.45 2.59 -1.38
C SER A 118 28.49 2.00 -2.80
N ALA A 119 29.68 1.73 -3.32
CA ALA A 119 29.83 1.02 -4.60
C ALA A 119 29.18 -0.38 -4.55
N ALA A 120 29.34 -1.09 -3.43
CA ALA A 120 28.74 -2.42 -3.23
C ALA A 120 27.20 -2.36 -3.24
N THR A 121 26.59 -1.34 -2.62
CA THR A 121 25.13 -1.18 -2.63
C THR A 121 24.61 -0.87 -4.03
N ARG A 122 25.32 -0.05 -4.82
CA ARG A 122 24.95 0.22 -6.21
C ARG A 122 25.05 -1.03 -7.08
N ALA A 123 26.12 -1.81 -6.95
CA ALA A 123 26.28 -3.07 -7.67
C ALA A 123 25.17 -4.08 -7.33
N ALA A 124 24.77 -4.16 -6.05
CA ALA A 124 23.65 -4.99 -5.62
C ALA A 124 22.32 -4.52 -6.22
N ALA A 125 22.10 -3.21 -6.36
CA ALA A 125 20.92 -2.66 -7.00
C ALA A 125 20.88 -2.95 -8.51
N ASP A 126 22.02 -2.81 -9.20
CA ASP A 126 22.13 -3.13 -10.63
C ASP A 126 21.86 -4.63 -10.88
N ALA A 127 22.39 -5.51 -10.02
CA ALA A 127 22.12 -6.95 -10.10
C ALA A 127 20.64 -7.28 -9.85
N ALA A 128 20.01 -6.65 -8.85
CA ALA A 128 18.60 -6.85 -8.56
C ALA A 128 17.69 -6.37 -9.70
N ALA A 129 17.99 -5.21 -10.31
CA ALA A 129 17.29 -4.72 -11.48
C ALA A 129 17.45 -5.64 -12.71
N ALA A 130 18.65 -6.19 -12.92
CA ALA A 130 18.90 -7.15 -13.99
C ALA A 130 18.11 -8.45 -13.79
N GLU A 131 18.08 -8.98 -12.56
CA GLU A 131 17.29 -10.17 -12.23
C GLU A 131 15.79 -9.93 -12.47
N ALA A 132 15.23 -8.83 -11.96
CA ALA A 132 13.83 -8.46 -12.18
C ALA A 132 13.50 -8.28 -13.66
N THR A 133 14.39 -7.65 -14.43
CA THR A 133 14.24 -7.50 -15.88
C THR A 133 14.20 -8.86 -16.57
N GLY A 134 15.06 -9.80 -16.16
CA GLY A 134 15.11 -11.16 -16.71
C GLY A 134 13.81 -11.96 -16.53
N ARG A 135 13.00 -11.65 -15.50
CA ARG A 135 11.70 -12.31 -15.28
C ARG A 135 10.70 -12.04 -16.41
N TRP A 136 10.85 -10.90 -17.10
CA TRP A 136 9.98 -10.54 -18.21
C TRP A 136 10.39 -11.17 -19.54
N THR A 137 11.63 -11.68 -19.66
CA THR A 137 12.17 -12.18 -20.93
C THR A 137 11.29 -13.25 -21.57
N ALA A 138 10.84 -14.24 -20.79
CA ALA A 138 10.02 -15.32 -21.32
C ALA A 138 8.62 -14.86 -21.77
N VAL A 139 8.03 -13.88 -21.07
CA VAL A 139 6.69 -13.36 -21.38
C VAL A 139 6.75 -12.43 -22.60
N LEU A 140 7.77 -11.56 -22.67
CA LEU A 140 7.97 -10.65 -23.80
C LEU A 140 8.31 -11.40 -25.11
N ALA A 141 8.91 -12.59 -25.02
CA ALA A 141 9.21 -13.43 -26.17
C ALA A 141 8.01 -14.23 -26.70
N GLN A 142 6.87 -14.25 -25.99
CA GLN A 142 5.67 -14.95 -26.46
C GLN A 142 5.13 -14.30 -27.73
N THR A 143 4.91 -15.09 -28.77
CA THR A 143 4.29 -14.60 -30.02
C THR A 143 2.78 -14.50 -29.90
N ASP A 144 2.14 -15.32 -29.06
CA ASP A 144 0.72 -15.26 -28.78
C ASP A 144 0.37 -14.00 -27.98
N GLU A 145 -0.40 -13.11 -28.60
CA GLU A 145 -0.84 -11.86 -27.98
C GLU A 145 -1.86 -12.10 -26.87
N ALA A 146 -2.72 -13.13 -26.96
CA ALA A 146 -3.69 -13.43 -25.90
C ALA A 146 -2.97 -13.81 -24.60
N ALA A 147 -1.90 -14.60 -24.70
CA ALA A 147 -1.04 -14.93 -23.55
C ALA A 147 -0.35 -13.68 -22.97
N ARG A 148 0.16 -12.77 -23.81
CA ARG A 148 0.76 -11.51 -23.34
C ARG A 148 -0.26 -10.60 -22.67
N SER A 149 -1.46 -10.49 -23.24
CA SER A 149 -2.57 -9.70 -22.69
C SER A 149 -3.02 -10.25 -21.34
N GLN A 150 -3.19 -11.57 -21.22
CA GLN A 150 -3.48 -12.21 -19.93
C GLN A 150 -2.39 -11.92 -18.90
N ALA A 151 -1.12 -12.07 -19.27
CA ALA A 151 -0.01 -11.79 -18.37
C ALA A 151 0.05 -10.30 -17.93
N PHE A 152 -0.24 -9.38 -18.85
CA PHE A 152 -0.36 -7.95 -18.55
C PHE A 152 -1.47 -7.68 -17.53
N GLY A 153 -2.64 -8.31 -17.68
CA GLY A 153 -3.77 -8.16 -16.76
C GLY A 153 -3.59 -8.81 -15.39
N LEU A 154 -2.62 -9.72 -15.22
CA LEU A 154 -2.35 -10.39 -13.94
C LEU A 154 -1.39 -9.61 -13.03
N PHE A 155 -0.74 -8.56 -13.53
CA PHE A 155 0.17 -7.76 -12.73
C PHE A 155 -0.63 -6.80 -11.84
N PHE A 156 -0.90 -7.23 -10.61
CA PHE A 156 -1.47 -6.39 -9.57
C PHE A 156 -0.38 -5.74 -8.72
N GLY A 157 -0.68 -4.50 -8.28
CA GLY A 157 0.24 -3.56 -7.66
C GLY A 157 1.13 -4.15 -6.56
N LEU A 158 2.35 -3.60 -6.47
CA LEU A 158 3.32 -4.01 -5.47
C LEU A 158 2.75 -3.74 -4.07
N PRO A 159 3.10 -4.56 -3.05
CA PRO A 159 2.45 -4.55 -1.72
C PRO A 159 2.78 -3.31 -0.84
N GLY A 160 2.84 -2.11 -1.43
CA GLY A 160 3.16 -0.83 -0.79
C GLY A 160 4.62 -0.69 -0.37
N ARG A 161 5.34 -1.80 -0.20
CA ARG A 161 6.72 -1.82 0.31
C ARG A 161 7.70 -1.12 -0.62
N CYS A 162 7.50 -1.21 -1.93
CA CYS A 162 8.36 -0.56 -2.92
C CYS A 162 8.28 0.98 -2.79
N GLU A 163 7.09 1.50 -2.62
CA GLU A 163 6.77 2.92 -2.46
C GLU A 163 7.28 3.45 -1.11
N HIS A 164 7.11 2.65 -0.04
CA HIS A 164 7.70 2.98 1.25
C HIS A 164 9.23 2.95 1.23
N ALA A 165 9.85 1.95 0.58
CA ALA A 165 11.31 1.89 0.39
C ALA A 165 11.82 3.09 -0.44
N ALA A 166 11.11 3.47 -1.50
CA ALA A 166 11.43 4.63 -2.33
C ALA A 166 11.41 5.93 -1.52
N ARG A 167 10.39 6.14 -0.70
CA ARG A 167 10.33 7.26 0.26
C ARG A 167 11.53 7.25 1.18
N ARG A 168 11.81 6.11 1.84
CA ARG A 168 12.88 6.00 2.83
C ARG A 168 14.25 6.34 2.24
N ILE A 169 14.58 5.81 1.06
CA ILE A 169 15.86 6.13 0.42
C ILE A 169 15.92 7.60 -0.01
N ARG A 170 14.83 8.14 -0.58
CA ARG A 170 14.75 9.54 -1.02
C ARG A 170 14.96 10.51 0.14
N GLU A 171 14.28 10.27 1.25
CA GLU A 171 14.28 11.13 2.44
C GLU A 171 15.39 10.82 3.45
N ASN A 172 16.24 9.83 3.18
CA ASN A 172 17.31 9.41 4.09
C ASN A 172 16.81 8.87 5.43
N ILE A 173 15.65 8.21 5.44
CA ILE A 173 15.10 7.55 6.63
C ILE A 173 15.93 6.29 6.90
N THR A 174 16.74 6.33 7.96
CA THR A 174 17.62 5.22 8.36
C THR A 174 17.07 4.43 9.55
N THR A 175 16.10 4.98 10.27
CA THR A 175 15.38 4.27 11.33
C THR A 175 14.64 3.07 10.75
N PRO A 176 14.79 1.86 11.31
CA PRO A 176 14.03 0.71 10.84
C PRO A 176 12.52 0.97 10.82
N PRO A 177 11.78 0.36 9.88
CA PRO A 177 10.32 0.35 9.89
C PRO A 177 9.79 -0.17 11.22
N ALA A 178 8.66 0.37 11.66
CA ALA A 178 8.01 -0.11 12.87
C ALA A 178 7.48 -1.53 12.69
N THR A 179 7.42 -2.32 13.76
CA THR A 179 6.69 -3.60 13.74
C THR A 179 5.19 -3.38 13.87
N LEU A 180 4.39 -4.42 13.60
CA LEU A 180 2.94 -4.37 13.81
C LEU A 180 2.62 -4.08 15.29
N GLU A 181 3.33 -4.71 16.21
CA GLU A 181 3.13 -4.55 17.65
C GLU A 181 3.44 -3.12 18.11
N GLU A 182 4.50 -2.51 17.58
CA GLU A 182 4.87 -1.12 17.89
C GLU A 182 3.83 -0.10 17.44
N VAL A 183 2.98 -0.45 16.47
CA VAL A 183 1.85 0.38 16.00
C VAL A 183 0.50 -0.09 16.54
N GLY A 184 0.49 -1.03 17.47
CA GLY A 184 -0.73 -1.53 18.12
C GLY A 184 -1.55 -2.51 17.29
N LEU A 185 -0.96 -3.11 16.25
CA LEU A 185 -1.56 -4.16 15.43
C LEU A 185 -1.07 -5.54 15.86
N LYS A 186 -1.93 -6.55 15.78
CA LYS A 186 -1.56 -7.95 16.01
C LYS A 186 -1.04 -8.57 14.71
N SER A 187 -0.09 -9.49 14.83
CA SER A 187 0.45 -10.29 13.71
C SER A 187 -0.46 -11.44 13.26
N GLU A 188 -1.59 -11.66 13.93
CA GLU A 188 -2.53 -12.75 13.64
C GLU A 188 -3.20 -12.53 12.26
N GLY A 189 -2.75 -13.29 11.24
CA GLY A 189 -3.38 -13.33 9.92
C GLY A 189 -2.46 -13.52 8.71
N VAL A 190 -1.13 -13.43 8.87
CA VAL A 190 -0.17 -13.46 7.72
C VAL A 190 0.39 -14.87 7.42
N GLU A 191 0.08 -15.87 8.24
CA GLU A 191 0.74 -17.19 8.19
C GLU A 191 0.18 -18.19 7.15
N GLN A 192 -0.89 -17.86 6.41
CA GLN A 192 -1.61 -18.86 5.58
C GLN A 192 -1.36 -18.81 4.06
N ALA A 193 -0.26 -18.23 3.58
CA ALA A 193 0.11 -18.31 2.17
C ALA A 193 1.57 -18.72 1.99
N GLN A 194 1.83 -20.03 2.12
CA GLN A 194 3.03 -20.70 1.62
C GLN A 194 2.64 -21.73 0.57
#